data_AF-A0A815FPA3-F1
#
_entry.id   AF-A0A815FPA3-F1
#
_cell.length_a   1.000
_cell.length_b   1.000
_cell.length_c   1.000
_cell.angle_alpha   90.00
_cell.angle_beta   90.00
_cell.angle_gamma   90.00
#
_symmetry.space_group_name_H-M   'P 1'
#
loop_
_entity.id
_entity.type
_entity.pdbx_description
1 polymer ?
#
loop_
_entity_poly.entity_id
_entity_poly.type
_entity_poly.pdbx_seq_one_letter_code
_entity_poly.pdbx_strand_id
1 'polypeptide(L)'
;MDSNYVNDSSTGETDLVIPRLFRFWIFLFTNSLSLGCTFLHLYHLLGKNILRNTLSNHTIIVILFTSLGTQCIDVPFYMNYTLHGYVSPQTPFVCQLWWFVDVGTFQTTLILITWMSFERHILIFHEQYLRIQKNRWFFHYFPLMFFIIYPLLFYTLALTLVQCEDSNSYDYTQGWCGYSPCYYHVQCFLTLYLL
;
A
#
# COMPACT_ATOMS: atom_id res chain seq x y z
N MET A 1 13.20 41.63 44.06
CA MET A 1 14.61 41.54 43.62
C MET A 1 14.85 40.09 43.22
N ASP A 2 14.06 39.54 42.31
CA ASP A 2 13.96 39.80 40.86
C ASP A 2 14.95 38.92 40.11
N SER A 3 14.53 37.67 39.93
CA SER A 3 15.05 36.77 38.92
C SER A 3 13.87 36.39 38.03
N ASN A 4 13.51 37.28 37.10
CA ASN A 4 12.53 36.97 36.08
C ASN A 4 13.20 36.41 34.83
N TYR A 5 12.65 35.26 34.46
CA TYR A 5 13.04 34.33 33.43
C TYR A 5 13.11 34.94 32.03
N VAL A 6 13.99 34.33 31.25
CA VAL A 6 14.16 34.42 29.80
C VAL A 6 12.79 34.35 29.09
N ASN A 7 12.49 35.35 28.27
CA ASN A 7 11.42 35.30 27.28
C ASN A 7 11.83 34.31 26.19
N ASP A 8 11.30 33.08 26.25
CA ASP A 8 11.41 32.15 25.15
C ASP A 8 10.34 32.47 24.11
N SER A 9 10.80 33.02 23.00
CA SER A 9 10.03 33.27 21.81
C SER A 9 9.71 31.95 21.11
N SER A 10 8.60 31.29 21.49
CA SER A 10 8.00 30.26 20.66
C SER A 10 6.94 30.90 19.77
N THR A 11 7.30 31.17 18.52
CA THR A 11 6.38 31.37 17.41
C THR A 11 5.28 30.31 17.45
N GLY A 12 4.08 30.72 17.85
CA GLY A 12 2.88 29.89 17.77
C GLY A 12 2.50 29.70 16.31
N GLU A 13 3.07 28.70 15.66
CA GLU A 13 2.38 28.03 14.56
C GLU A 13 1.09 27.44 15.15
N THR A 14 -0.01 28.16 14.98
CA THR A 14 -1.34 27.56 15.14
C THR A 14 -1.51 26.55 14.01
N ASP A 15 -0.96 25.36 14.20
CA ASP A 15 -1.25 24.22 13.35
C ASP A 15 -2.77 24.08 13.27
N LEU A 16 -3.32 24.24 12.07
CA LEU A 16 -4.72 23.98 11.78
C LEU A 16 -4.96 22.46 11.91
N VAL A 17 -5.10 21.99 13.15
CA VAL A 17 -5.39 20.59 13.44
C VAL A 17 -6.83 20.31 13.01
N ILE A 18 -6.97 19.79 11.79
CA ILE A 18 -8.27 19.37 11.24
C ILE A 18 -8.95 18.42 12.24
N PRO A 19 -10.19 18.69 12.67
CA PRO A 19 -10.92 17.86 13.64
C PRO A 19 -11.00 16.40 13.19
N ARG A 20 -10.82 15.47 14.14
CA ARG A 20 -10.80 14.02 13.88
C ARG A 20 -12.08 13.53 13.18
N LEU A 21 -13.24 14.02 13.61
CA LEU A 21 -14.53 13.69 12.98
C LEU A 21 -14.60 14.12 11.52
N PHE A 22 -14.04 15.29 11.18
CA PHE A 22 -14.03 15.77 9.81
C PHE A 22 -13.16 14.89 8.90
N ARG A 23 -11.98 14.48 9.38
CA ARG A 23 -11.13 13.50 8.68
C ARG A 23 -11.88 12.19 8.43
N PHE A 24 -12.52 11.65 9.47
CA PHE A 24 -13.30 10.42 9.39
C PHE A 24 -14.37 10.47 8.30
N TRP A 25 -15.17 11.54 8.25
CA TRP A 25 -16.22 11.69 7.24
C TRP A 25 -15.66 11.80 5.82
N ILE A 26 -14.57 12.55 5.63
CA ILE A 26 -13.89 12.62 4.32
C ILE A 26 -13.45 11.24 3.87
N PHE A 27 -12.75 10.48 4.74
CA PHE A 27 -12.31 9.14 4.39
C PHE A 27 -13.48 8.21 4.10
N LEU A 28 -14.57 8.27 4.87
CA LEU A 28 -15.75 7.45 4.65
C LEU A 28 -16.38 7.70 3.27
N PHE A 29 -16.64 8.97 2.93
CA PHE A 29 -17.27 9.30 1.65
C PHE A 29 -16.37 9.01 0.46
N THR A 30 -15.10 9.40 0.54
CA THR A 30 -14.14 9.16 -0.54
C THR A 30 -13.88 7.67 -0.73
N ASN A 31 -13.74 6.89 0.34
CA ASN A 31 -13.55 5.44 0.24
C ASN A 31 -14.78 4.74 -0.31
N SER A 32 -15.99 5.12 0.12
CA SER A 32 -17.23 4.53 -0.38
C SER A 32 -17.41 4.76 -1.88
N LEU A 33 -17.11 5.98 -2.35
CA LEU A 33 -17.13 6.32 -3.77
C LEU A 33 -16.07 5.54 -4.55
N SER A 34 -14.84 5.50 -4.04
CA SER A 34 -13.72 4.77 -4.66
C SER A 34 -13.99 3.27 -4.77
N LEU A 35 -14.50 2.66 -3.69
CA LEU A 35 -14.91 1.25 -3.66
C LEU A 35 -15.96 0.98 -4.73
N GLY A 36 -17.01 1.81 -4.80
CA GLY A 36 -18.05 1.70 -5.83
C GLY A 36 -17.48 1.74 -7.25
N CYS A 37 -16.61 2.71 -7.55
CA CYS A 37 -15.96 2.80 -8.85
C CYS A 37 -15.06 1.59 -9.16
N THR A 38 -14.33 1.08 -8.17
CA THR A 38 -13.44 -0.07 -8.30
C THR A 38 -14.24 -1.35 -8.57
N PHE A 39 -15.33 -1.57 -7.82
CA PHE A 39 -16.23 -2.71 -8.03
C PHE A 39 -16.90 -2.68 -9.40
N LEU A 40 -17.38 -1.51 -9.86
CA LEU A 40 -18.00 -1.37 -11.17
C LEU A 40 -17.02 -1.69 -12.30
N HIS A 41 -15.77 -1.19 -12.21
CA HIS A 41 -14.73 -1.52 -13.19
C HIS A 41 -14.40 -3.01 -13.19
N LEU A 42 -14.23 -3.60 -12.01
CA LEU A 42 -13.92 -5.01 -11.87
C LEU A 42 -15.06 -5.88 -12.42
N TYR A 43 -16.31 -5.55 -12.10
CA TYR A 43 -17.50 -6.21 -12.63
C TYR A 43 -17.56 -6.12 -14.17
N HIS A 44 -17.35 -4.93 -14.73
CA HIS A 44 -17.35 -4.72 -16.18
C HIS A 44 -16.25 -5.52 -16.89
N LEU A 45 -15.04 -5.56 -16.32
CA LEU A 45 -13.89 -6.31 -16.85
C LEU A 45 -14.09 -7.82 -16.77
N LEU A 46 -14.60 -8.32 -15.65
CA LEU A 46 -14.81 -9.75 -15.43
C LEU A 46 -16.03 -10.30 -16.19
N GLY A 47 -17.07 -9.49 -16.36
CA GLY A 47 -18.32 -9.89 -17.02
C GLY A 47 -18.19 -10.06 -18.54
N LYS A 48 -17.25 -9.35 -19.19
CA LYS A 48 -17.03 -9.43 -20.63
C LYS A 48 -15.82 -10.31 -20.96
N ASN A 49 -16.06 -11.52 -21.45
CA ASN A 49 -15.02 -12.48 -21.83
C ASN A 49 -13.98 -11.89 -22.80
N ILE A 50 -14.42 -11.07 -23.77
CA ILE A 50 -13.52 -10.39 -24.73
C ILE A 50 -12.57 -9.44 -24.00
N LEU A 51 -13.10 -8.66 -23.06
CA LEU A 51 -12.32 -7.71 -22.26
C LEU A 51 -11.35 -8.46 -21.34
N ARG A 52 -11.81 -9.52 -20.67
CA ARG A 52 -10.98 -10.33 -19.79
C ARG A 52 -9.78 -10.97 -20.51
N ASN A 53 -9.94 -11.39 -21.76
CA ASN A 53 -8.91 -12.13 -22.49
C ASN A 53 -7.81 -11.25 -23.11
N THR A 54 -7.96 -9.92 -23.05
CA THR A 54 -6.92 -8.98 -23.50
C THR A 54 -5.78 -8.95 -22.48
N LEU A 55 -4.52 -9.14 -22.94
CA LEU A 55 -3.32 -9.22 -22.09
C LEU A 55 -3.23 -8.09 -21.06
N SER A 56 -3.31 -6.85 -21.52
CA SER A 56 -3.16 -5.68 -20.65
C SER A 56 -4.29 -5.54 -19.64
N ASN A 57 -5.45 -6.14 -19.90
CA ASN A 57 -6.55 -6.14 -18.95
C ASN A 57 -6.29 -7.09 -17.78
N HIS A 58 -5.45 -8.12 -17.94
CA HIS A 58 -5.03 -8.96 -16.80
C HIS A 58 -4.28 -8.13 -15.75
N THR A 59 -3.34 -7.29 -16.18
CA THR A 59 -2.57 -6.42 -15.29
C THR A 59 -3.48 -5.42 -14.57
N ILE A 60 -4.46 -4.84 -15.30
CA ILE A 60 -5.49 -3.96 -14.70
C ILE A 60 -6.32 -4.70 -13.66
N ILE A 61 -6.78 -5.92 -13.96
CA ILE A 61 -7.58 -6.73 -13.03
C ILE A 61 -6.80 -6.98 -11.74
N VAL A 62 -5.51 -7.34 -11.83
CA VAL A 62 -4.65 -7.52 -10.66
C VAL A 62 -4.54 -6.23 -9.86
N ILE A 63 -4.27 -5.09 -10.50
CA ILE A 63 -4.17 -3.79 -9.83
C ILE A 63 -5.48 -3.45 -9.10
N LEU A 64 -6.64 -3.69 -9.73
CA LEU A 64 -7.95 -3.46 -9.12
C LEU A 64 -8.18 -4.35 -7.89
N PHE A 65 -7.77 -5.63 -7.95
CA PHE A 65 -7.86 -6.53 -6.79
C PHE A 65 -6.94 -6.09 -5.65
N THR A 66 -5.70 -5.70 -5.94
CA THR A 66 -4.78 -5.18 -4.93
C THR A 66 -5.33 -3.92 -4.28
N SER A 67 -5.80 -2.96 -5.09
CA SER A 67 -6.42 -1.72 -4.60
C SER A 67 -7.67 -1.99 -3.76
N LEU A 68 -8.49 -2.98 -4.15
CA LEU A 68 -9.66 -3.36 -3.38
C LEU A 68 -9.26 -3.91 -2.00
N GLY A 69 -8.23 -4.76 -1.95
CA GLY A 69 -7.64 -5.26 -0.71
C GLY A 69 -7.19 -4.13 0.22
N THR A 70 -6.45 -3.15 -0.32
CA THR A 70 -6.00 -1.97 0.44
C THR A 70 -7.19 -1.16 0.97
N GLN A 71 -8.18 -0.85 0.12
CA GLN A 71 -9.38 -0.09 0.52
C GLN A 71 -10.24 -0.81 1.55
N CYS A 72 -10.24 -2.14 1.56
CA CYS A 72 -10.98 -2.95 2.53
C CYS A 72 -10.27 -3.19 3.85
N ILE A 73 -8.95 -2.98 3.94
CA ILE A 73 -8.15 -3.28 5.14
C ILE A 73 -7.51 -2.02 5.72
N ASP A 74 -6.70 -1.32 4.93
CA ASP A 74 -5.95 -0.14 5.38
C ASP A 74 -6.88 1.01 5.76
N VAL A 75 -7.85 1.34 4.88
CA VAL A 75 -8.76 2.47 5.13
C VAL A 75 -9.62 2.25 6.38
N PRO A 76 -10.24 1.08 6.63
CA PRO A 76 -10.95 0.82 7.88
C PRO A 76 -10.07 0.91 9.12
N PHE A 77 -8.81 0.43 9.08
CA PHE A 77 -7.88 0.59 10.19
C PHE A 77 -7.56 2.06 10.47
N TYR A 78 -7.30 2.83 9.42
CA TYR A 78 -7.06 4.27 9.53
C TYR A 78 -8.28 5.04 10.05
N MET A 79 -9.48 4.67 9.59
CA MET A 79 -10.73 5.25 10.06
C MET A 79 -10.98 4.93 11.54
N ASN A 80 -10.74 3.69 11.96
CA ASN A 80 -10.88 3.26 13.34
C ASN A 80 -9.92 4.02 14.27
N TYR A 81 -8.67 4.18 13.84
CA TYR A 81 -7.67 5.00 14.52
C TYR A 81 -8.11 6.46 14.62
N THR A 82 -8.62 7.03 13.53
CA THR A 82 -9.09 8.44 13.51
C THR A 82 -10.22 8.67 14.51
N LEU A 83 -11.11 7.69 14.68
CA LEU A 83 -12.24 7.78 15.61
C LEU A 83 -11.79 7.65 17.08
N HIS A 84 -10.96 6.66 17.40
CA HIS A 84 -10.60 6.34 18.79
C HIS A 84 -9.33 7.03 19.28
N GLY A 85 -8.46 7.46 18.36
CA GLY A 85 -7.13 8.00 18.68
C GLY A 85 -6.07 6.95 19.04
N TYR A 86 -6.38 5.67 18.86
CA TYR A 86 -5.44 4.58 19.06
C TYR A 86 -5.77 3.40 18.14
N VAL A 87 -4.79 2.54 17.91
CA VAL A 87 -4.92 1.33 17.10
C VAL A 87 -5.62 0.25 17.92
N SER A 88 -6.72 -0.29 17.42
CA SER A 88 -7.48 -1.36 18.08
C SER A 88 -7.73 -2.52 17.12
N PRO A 89 -7.44 -3.79 17.51
CA PRO A 89 -6.86 -4.20 18.80
C PRO A 89 -5.35 -3.89 18.90
N GLN A 90 -4.88 -3.59 20.11
CA GLN A 90 -3.48 -3.26 20.42
C GLN A 90 -2.61 -4.52 20.44
N THR A 91 -2.37 -5.08 19.26
CA THR A 91 -1.57 -6.29 19.09
C THR A 91 -0.48 -6.06 18.04
N PRO A 92 0.72 -6.63 18.22
CA PRO A 92 1.80 -6.53 17.24
C PRO A 92 1.37 -7.04 15.86
N PHE A 93 0.54 -8.08 15.82
CA PHE A 93 0.00 -8.65 14.59
C PHE A 93 -0.79 -7.62 13.78
N VAL A 94 -1.64 -6.81 14.42
CA VAL A 94 -2.40 -5.77 13.71
C VAL A 94 -1.48 -4.72 13.11
N CYS A 95 -0.45 -4.29 13.84
CA CYS A 95 0.53 -3.34 13.32
C CYS A 95 1.33 -3.90 12.13
N GLN A 96 1.79 -5.15 12.24
CA GLN A 96 2.48 -5.83 11.14
C GLN A 96 1.58 -6.00 9.92
N LEU A 97 0.33 -6.42 10.12
CA LEU A 97 -0.67 -6.52 9.05
C LEU A 97 -0.94 -5.15 8.41
N TRP A 98 -1.04 -4.11 9.22
CA TRP A 98 -1.27 -2.75 8.73
C TRP A 98 -0.09 -2.28 7.89
N TRP A 99 1.16 -2.41 8.36
CA TRP A 99 2.34 -2.08 7.56
C TRP A 99 2.47 -2.92 6.29
N PHE A 100 2.12 -4.21 6.35
CA PHE A 100 2.12 -5.09 5.19
C PHE A 100 1.14 -4.61 4.13
N VAL A 101 -0.08 -4.25 4.54
CA VAL A 101 -1.09 -3.75 3.60
C VAL A 101 -0.69 -2.37 3.10
N ASP A 102 -0.37 -1.43 3.98
CA ASP A 102 -0.02 -0.06 3.59
C ASP A 102 1.19 -0.02 2.67
N VAL A 103 2.37 -0.45 3.15
CA VAL A 103 3.60 -0.37 2.35
C VAL A 103 3.67 -1.46 1.29
N GLY A 104 3.37 -2.71 1.67
CA GLY A 104 3.56 -3.86 0.79
C GLY A 104 2.63 -3.84 -0.43
N THR A 105 1.33 -3.61 -0.21
CA THR A 105 0.37 -3.59 -1.33
C THR A 105 0.46 -2.30 -2.16
N PHE A 106 0.80 -1.17 -1.54
CA PHE A 106 1.05 0.08 -2.26
C PHE A 106 2.25 -0.06 -3.21
N GLN A 107 3.38 -0.57 -2.72
CA GLN A 107 4.57 -0.78 -3.54
C GLN A 107 4.34 -1.81 -4.65
N THR A 108 3.63 -2.90 -4.34
CA THR A 108 3.18 -3.87 -5.36
C THR A 108 2.38 -3.17 -6.46
N THR A 109 1.47 -2.27 -6.09
CA THR A 109 0.65 -1.52 -7.05
C THR A 109 1.50 -0.60 -7.93
N LEU A 110 2.46 0.13 -7.36
CA LEU A 110 3.37 0.99 -8.12
C LEU A 110 4.22 0.19 -9.13
N ILE A 111 4.77 -0.95 -8.70
CA ILE A 111 5.53 -1.85 -9.57
C ILE A 111 4.64 -2.38 -10.70
N LEU A 112 3.39 -2.78 -10.41
CA LEU A 112 2.45 -3.25 -11.43
C LEU A 112 2.05 -2.16 -12.42
N ILE A 113 1.83 -0.92 -11.97
CA ILE A 113 1.57 0.23 -12.86
C ILE A 113 2.77 0.51 -13.76
N THR A 114 3.98 0.39 -13.21
CA THR A 114 5.23 0.57 -13.95
C THR A 114 5.37 -0.52 -14.99
N TRP A 115 5.18 -1.78 -14.59
CA TRP A 115 5.18 -2.92 -15.50
C TRP A 115 4.11 -2.81 -16.60
N MET A 116 2.89 -2.39 -16.26
CA MET A 116 1.82 -2.17 -17.22
C MET A 116 2.22 -1.15 -18.31
N SER A 117 3.00 -0.14 -17.95
CA SER A 117 3.52 0.85 -18.89
C SER A 117 4.56 0.24 -19.84
N PHE A 118 5.46 -0.59 -19.31
CA PHE A 118 6.41 -1.37 -20.11
C PHE A 118 5.71 -2.38 -21.02
N GLU A 119 4.72 -3.12 -20.51
CA GLU A 119 3.92 -4.09 -21.26
C GLU A 119 3.24 -3.40 -22.45
N ARG A 120 2.64 -2.22 -22.24
CA ARG A 120 2.03 -1.40 -23.31
C ARG A 120 3.05 -0.95 -24.35
N HIS A 121 4.25 -0.55 -23.91
CA HIS A 121 5.33 -0.17 -24.82
C HIS A 121 5.74 -1.36 -25.71
N ILE A 122 5.95 -2.54 -25.12
CA ILE A 122 6.26 -3.77 -25.86
C ILE A 122 5.13 -4.12 -26.84
N LEU A 123 3.87 -3.99 -26.42
CA LEU A 123 2.73 -4.29 -27.28
C LEU A 123 2.68 -3.40 -28.53
N ILE A 124 2.99 -2.10 -28.38
CA ILE A 124 2.95 -1.13 -29.48
C ILE A 124 4.14 -1.30 -30.43
N PHE A 125 5.36 -1.41 -29.91
CA PHE A 125 6.58 -1.42 -30.75
C PHE A 125 7.04 -2.81 -31.17
N HIS A 126 6.55 -3.84 -30.49
CA HIS A 126 7.10 -5.20 -30.52
C HIS A 126 5.99 -6.28 -30.51
N GLU A 127 4.86 -6.02 -31.17
CA GLU A 127 3.67 -6.90 -31.19
C GLU A 127 3.96 -8.37 -31.54
N GLN A 128 4.96 -8.61 -32.40
CA GLN A 128 5.34 -9.95 -32.87
C GLN A 128 5.79 -10.85 -31.72
N TYR A 129 6.41 -10.28 -30.68
CA TYR A 129 6.85 -11.04 -29.51
C TYR A 129 5.65 -11.56 -28.71
N LEU A 130 4.56 -10.82 -28.62
CA LEU A 130 3.37 -11.25 -27.87
C LEU A 130 2.41 -12.13 -28.70
N ARG A 131 2.67 -12.34 -29.99
CA ARG A 131 1.88 -13.25 -30.83
C ARG A 131 2.16 -14.72 -30.53
N ILE A 132 3.40 -15.05 -30.16
CA ILE A 132 3.82 -16.44 -29.91
C ILE A 132 3.48 -16.83 -28.47
N GLN A 133 2.78 -17.96 -28.29
CA GLN A 133 2.28 -18.37 -26.97
C GLN A 133 3.39 -18.58 -25.93
N LYS A 134 4.54 -19.13 -26.33
CA LYS A 134 5.72 -19.27 -25.44
C LYS A 134 6.24 -17.92 -24.96
N ASN A 135 6.31 -16.96 -25.86
CA ASN A 135 6.78 -15.61 -25.55
C ASN A 135 5.77 -14.86 -24.67
N ARG A 136 4.45 -15.06 -24.84
CA ARG A 136 3.44 -14.51 -23.91
C ARG A 136 3.67 -14.97 -22.48
N TRP A 137 4.05 -16.23 -22.28
CA TRP A 137 4.40 -16.73 -20.95
C TRP A 137 5.59 -15.98 -20.35
N PHE A 138 6.64 -15.77 -21.13
CA PHE A 138 7.87 -15.13 -20.67
C PHE A 138 7.77 -13.60 -20.52
N PHE A 139 7.04 -12.91 -21.41
CA PHE A 139 6.96 -11.45 -21.45
C PHE A 139 5.71 -10.87 -20.80
N HIS A 140 4.74 -11.69 -20.38
CA HIS A 140 3.52 -11.21 -19.71
C HIS A 140 3.28 -11.92 -18.39
N TYR A 141 3.04 -13.23 -18.42
CA TYR A 141 2.60 -13.97 -17.23
C TYR A 141 3.72 -14.13 -16.19
N PHE A 142 4.94 -14.43 -16.62
CA PHE A 142 6.08 -14.59 -15.72
C PHE A 142 6.43 -13.28 -14.99
N PRO A 143 6.61 -12.12 -15.67
CA PRO A 143 6.86 -10.85 -14.99
C PRO A 143 5.68 -10.43 -14.11
N LEU A 144 4.44 -10.62 -14.56
CA LEU A 144 3.26 -10.32 -13.75
C LEU A 144 3.25 -11.13 -12.45
N MET A 145 3.48 -12.45 -12.51
CA MET A 145 3.57 -13.28 -11.31
C MET A 145 4.76 -12.89 -10.44
N PHE A 146 5.91 -12.61 -11.04
CA PHE A 146 7.10 -12.17 -10.32
C PHE A 146 6.83 -10.87 -9.54
N PHE A 147 6.27 -9.85 -10.19
CA PHE A 147 5.97 -8.56 -9.55
C PHE A 147 4.84 -8.61 -8.52
N ILE A 148 4.03 -9.66 -8.48
CA ILE A 148 3.07 -9.89 -7.40
C ILE A 148 3.73 -10.65 -6.26
N ILE A 149 4.37 -11.78 -6.56
CA ILE A 149 4.89 -12.71 -5.55
C ILE A 149 6.10 -12.11 -4.84
N TYR A 150 7.00 -11.45 -5.57
CA TYR A 150 8.25 -10.94 -5.02
C TYR A 150 8.04 -9.88 -3.93
N PRO A 151 7.28 -8.79 -4.14
CA PRO A 151 7.04 -7.81 -3.08
C PRO A 151 6.28 -8.41 -1.90
N LEU A 152 5.26 -9.23 -2.15
CA LEU A 152 4.48 -9.85 -1.07
C LEU A 152 5.35 -10.76 -0.19
N LEU A 153 6.21 -11.59 -0.79
CA LEU A 153 7.15 -12.42 -0.05
C LEU A 153 8.19 -11.57 0.67
N PHE A 154 8.76 -10.58 -0.01
CA PHE A 154 9.75 -9.67 0.57
C PHE A 154 9.22 -9.00 1.84
N TYR A 155 8.05 -8.36 1.77
CA TYR A 155 7.47 -7.66 2.92
C TYR A 155 7.02 -8.62 4.01
N THR A 156 6.52 -9.81 3.66
CA THR A 156 6.17 -10.83 4.66
C THR A 156 7.42 -11.28 5.42
N LEU A 157 8.52 -11.58 4.72
CA LEU A 157 9.79 -11.99 5.33
C LEU A 157 10.42 -10.85 6.14
N ALA A 158 10.41 -9.63 5.61
CA ALA A 158 10.93 -8.45 6.30
C ALA A 158 10.22 -8.22 7.63
N LEU A 159 8.88 -8.33 7.65
CA LEU A 159 8.08 -8.12 8.85
C LEU A 159 8.16 -9.27 9.87
N THR A 160 8.37 -10.51 9.40
CA THR A 160 8.39 -11.70 10.28
C THR A 160 9.79 -12.04 10.81
N LEU A 161 10.84 -11.82 10.00
CA LEU A 161 12.23 -12.13 10.36
C LEU A 161 12.91 -10.97 11.08
N VAL A 162 12.62 -9.72 10.71
CA VAL A 162 13.13 -8.52 11.41
C VAL A 162 12.09 -8.10 12.43
N GLN A 163 12.01 -8.87 13.51
CA GLN A 163 11.24 -8.46 14.67
C GLN A 163 11.96 -7.32 15.37
N CYS A 164 11.22 -6.29 15.74
CA CYS A 164 11.74 -5.28 16.64
C CYS A 164 12.01 -5.97 18.00
N GLU A 165 13.26 -5.98 18.45
CA GLU A 165 13.68 -6.72 19.67
C GLU A 165 12.98 -6.22 20.95
N ASP A 166 12.44 -5.00 20.92
CA ASP A 166 11.74 -4.39 22.04
C ASP A 166 10.21 -4.60 21.94
N SER A 167 9.62 -5.21 22.97
CA SER A 167 8.17 -5.37 23.14
C SER A 167 7.39 -4.05 23.22
N ASN A 168 8.09 -2.91 23.26
CA ASN A 168 7.56 -1.55 23.30
C ASN A 168 7.77 -0.78 21.97
N SER A 169 8.11 -1.47 20.88
CA SER A 169 8.40 -0.84 19.57
C SER A 169 7.17 -0.28 18.86
N TYR A 170 5.96 -0.64 19.29
CA TYR A 170 4.71 -0.19 18.68
C TYR A 170 4.07 0.89 19.54
N ASP A 171 3.92 2.09 18.98
CA ASP A 171 3.14 3.15 19.60
C ASP A 171 1.71 3.11 19.04
N TYR A 172 0.83 2.40 19.75
CA TYR A 172 -0.57 2.29 19.38
C TYR A 172 -1.34 3.61 19.49
N THR A 173 -0.78 4.66 20.08
CA THR A 173 -1.41 5.99 20.16
C THR A 173 -1.18 6.83 18.90
N GLN A 174 -0.31 6.36 18.01
CA GLN A 174 0.01 6.98 16.74
C GLN A 174 -0.53 6.18 15.55
N GLY A 175 -0.75 6.87 14.44
CA GLY A 175 -1.16 6.25 13.17
C GLY A 175 -0.05 5.33 12.67
N TRP A 176 -0.43 4.23 11.99
CA TRP A 176 0.51 3.21 11.55
C TRP A 176 1.41 2.67 12.67
N CYS A 177 0.91 2.65 13.90
CA CYS A 177 1.65 2.21 15.10
C CYS A 177 2.93 3.02 15.40
N GLY A 178 2.99 4.27 14.94
CA GLY A 178 3.98 5.28 15.28
C GLY A 178 5.31 5.17 14.54
N TYR A 179 6.09 4.14 14.86
CA TYR A 179 7.48 4.02 14.40
C TYR A 179 7.59 3.46 12.97
N SER A 180 8.66 3.82 12.27
CA SER A 180 9.03 3.16 11.01
C SER A 180 9.30 1.68 11.26
N PRO A 181 8.89 0.76 10.37
CA PRO A 181 9.20 -0.66 10.49
C PRO A 181 10.70 -0.91 10.69
N CYS A 182 11.07 -1.85 11.56
CA CYS A 182 12.48 -2.10 11.91
C CYS A 182 13.36 -2.52 10.72
N TYR A 183 12.78 -3.13 9.68
CA TYR A 183 13.51 -3.50 8.47
C TYR A 183 14.08 -2.31 7.69
N TYR A 184 13.59 -1.08 7.89
CA TYR A 184 14.17 0.13 7.27
C TYR A 184 15.58 0.44 7.75
N HIS A 185 15.94 -0.01 8.96
CA HIS A 185 17.25 0.23 9.57
C HIS A 185 18.25 -0.89 9.28
N VAL A 186 17.82 -1.97 8.62
CA VAL A 186 18.66 -3.12 8.29
C VAL A 186 19.15 -3.02 6.85
N GLN A 187 20.44 -2.74 6.67
CA GLN A 187 21.08 -2.50 5.38
C GLN A 187 20.92 -3.66 4.38
N CYS A 188 20.85 -4.91 4.87
CA CYS A 188 20.65 -6.10 4.04
C CYS A 188 19.28 -6.11 3.34
N PHE A 189 18.22 -5.66 4.01
CA PHE A 189 16.88 -5.59 3.43
C PHE A 189 16.74 -4.47 2.40
N LEU A 190 17.45 -3.35 2.61
CA LEU A 190 17.55 -2.27 1.62
C LEU A 190 18.24 -2.75 0.33
N THR A 191 19.31 -3.55 0.43
CA THR A 191 19.98 -4.11 -0.75
C THR A 191 19.15 -5.17 -1.45
N LEU A 192 18.42 -6.00 -0.70
CA LEU A 192 17.55 -7.02 -1.29
C LEU A 192 16.35 -6.36 -2.01
N TYR A 193 15.77 -5.29 -1.45
CA TYR A 193 14.68 -4.54 -2.08
C TYR A 193 15.05 -3.91 -3.44
N LEU A 194 16.33 -3.55 -3.62
CA LEU A 194 16.83 -2.93 -4.85
C LEU A 194 17.23 -3.95 -5.94
N LEU A 195 17.25 -5.24 -5.61
CA LEU A 195 17.50 -6.37 -6.53
C LEU A 195 16.18 -6.89 -7.11
#